data_AF-A0A316TCF7-F1
#
_entry.id   AF-A0A316TCF7-F1
#
_cell.length_a   1.000
_cell.length_b   1.000
_cell.length_c   1.000
_cell.angle_alpha   90.00
_cell.angle_beta   90.00
_cell.angle_gamma   90.00
#
_symmetry.space_group_name_H-M   'P 1'
#
loop_
_entity.id
_entity.type
_entity.pdbx_description
1 polymer ?
#
loop_
_entity_poly.entity_id
_entity_poly.type
_entity_poly.pdbx_seq_one_letter_code
_entity_poly.pdbx_strand_id
1 'polypeptide(L)'
;KWKIDSLQDAPQYQSKYNDLVEVMKELEAVQKLENLQELSVYGLDQPTKGTAHYADGTTKTILVGNAAPGGLNYYCKLEDQDDIYLVSGTTAEKFLRSTLDYVDLSLTSTVETTTYTTSSSDDTSSSTTNSTLNISNITIQRKDLASPVVFTNQDNQLVQNGEPVDDVLSSQLESAISSITASSTVAVSPTSAQRSEYGFDDPKATVSYTVSGTTYSFTIGNGLTEAELPEQETDEDSHSSSSTSSSSITPIKAYYVMMEGRDVVYIVSKDSLPWLTMDLQ
;
A
#
# COMPACT_ATOMS: atom_id res chain seq x y z
N LYS A 1 -2.75 -22.83 4.01
CA LYS A 1 -2.75 -21.39 3.69
C LYS A 1 -3.20 -21.26 2.24
N TRP A 2 -4.05 -20.28 1.95
CA TRP A 2 -4.47 -19.98 0.59
C TRP A 2 -3.35 -19.28 -0.17
N LYS A 3 -3.31 -19.45 -1.49
CA LYS A 3 -2.31 -18.83 -2.36
C LYS A 3 -2.87 -18.60 -3.75
N ILE A 4 -2.37 -17.56 -4.40
CA ILE A 4 -2.47 -17.38 -5.85
C ILE A 4 -1.11 -17.72 -6.44
N ASP A 5 -1.08 -18.68 -7.38
CA ASP A 5 0.17 -19.20 -7.92
C ASP A 5 0.96 -18.14 -8.71
N SER A 6 0.28 -17.20 -9.39
CA SER A 6 0.94 -16.08 -10.08
C SER A 6 1.56 -15.04 -9.13
N LEU A 7 1.34 -15.15 -7.82
CA LEU A 7 1.92 -14.30 -6.78
C LEU A 7 2.96 -15.05 -5.93
N GLN A 8 3.46 -16.20 -6.38
CA GLN A 8 4.37 -17.04 -5.59
C GLN A 8 5.64 -16.31 -5.12
N ASP A 9 6.10 -15.31 -5.88
CA ASP A 9 7.30 -14.53 -5.62
C ASP A 9 7.02 -13.23 -4.83
N ALA A 10 5.75 -13.00 -4.45
CA ALA A 10 5.32 -11.87 -3.65
C ALA A 10 4.86 -12.31 -2.25
N PRO A 11 5.07 -11.49 -1.20
CA PRO A 11 4.41 -11.72 0.07
C PRO A 11 2.90 -11.56 -0.14
N GLN A 12 2.12 -12.55 0.30
CA GLN A 12 0.66 -12.58 0.09
C GLN A 12 -0.09 -12.34 1.39
N TYR A 13 -1.04 -11.41 1.37
CA TYR A 13 -1.79 -10.97 2.53
C TYR A 13 -2.92 -11.95 2.88
N GLN A 14 -2.63 -12.89 3.78
CA GLN A 14 -3.53 -14.00 4.12
C GLN A 14 -4.91 -13.55 4.62
N SER A 15 -5.02 -12.40 5.30
CA SER A 15 -6.31 -11.88 5.78
C SER A 15 -7.31 -11.67 4.64
N LYS A 16 -6.87 -11.19 3.46
CA LYS A 16 -7.76 -11.02 2.30
C LYS A 16 -8.36 -12.33 1.79
N TYR A 17 -7.62 -13.44 1.88
CA TYR A 17 -8.16 -14.77 1.56
C TYR A 17 -9.19 -15.22 2.57
N ASN A 18 -8.91 -15.02 3.87
CA ASN A 18 -9.84 -15.39 4.93
C ASN A 18 -11.15 -14.61 4.81
N ASP A 19 -11.09 -13.31 4.49
CA ASP A 19 -12.27 -12.49 4.22
C ASP A 19 -13.15 -13.10 3.11
N LEU A 20 -12.55 -13.50 2.00
CA LEU A 20 -13.28 -14.07 0.86
C LEU A 20 -13.89 -15.43 1.21
N VAL A 21 -13.13 -16.27 1.91
CA VAL A 21 -13.60 -17.57 2.39
C VAL A 21 -14.78 -17.41 3.34
N GLU A 22 -14.74 -16.42 4.23
CA GLU A 22 -15.82 -16.17 5.17
C GLU A 22 -17.09 -15.71 4.46
N VAL A 23 -16.96 -14.81 3.48
CA VAL A 23 -18.09 -14.41 2.62
C VAL A 23 -18.73 -15.61 1.91
N MET A 24 -17.94 -16.57 1.43
CA MET A 24 -18.48 -17.75 0.75
C MET A 24 -19.15 -18.77 1.68
N LYS A 25 -18.94 -18.67 3.00
CA LYS A 25 -19.67 -19.48 3.99
C LYS A 25 -20.98 -18.83 4.41
N GLU A 26 -20.97 -17.51 4.62
CA GLU A 26 -22.04 -16.74 5.23
C GLU A 26 -22.59 -15.68 4.27
N LEU A 27 -22.73 -16.02 2.98
CA LEU A 27 -23.21 -15.06 1.99
C LEU A 27 -24.65 -14.63 2.31
N GLU A 28 -24.79 -13.42 2.85
CA GLU A 28 -26.08 -12.81 3.15
C GLU A 28 -26.39 -11.67 2.17
N ALA A 29 -27.61 -11.69 1.64
CA ALA A 29 -28.15 -10.59 0.84
C ALA A 29 -28.81 -9.56 1.75
N VAL A 30 -28.62 -8.27 1.44
CA VAL A 30 -29.30 -7.16 2.14
C VAL A 30 -30.77 -7.13 1.75
N GLN A 31 -31.06 -7.30 0.46
CA GLN A 31 -32.41 -7.18 -0.07
C GLN A 31 -32.56 -8.00 -1.34
N LYS A 32 -33.68 -8.73 -1.47
CA LYS A 32 -34.13 -9.29 -2.75
C LYS A 32 -34.85 -8.21 -3.56
N LEU A 33 -34.51 -8.07 -4.84
CA LEU A 33 -35.24 -7.18 -5.74
C LEU A 33 -36.54 -7.81 -6.22
N GLU A 34 -37.58 -6.98 -6.32
CA GLU A 34 -38.87 -7.30 -6.93
C GLU A 34 -39.02 -6.55 -8.25
N ASN A 35 -39.83 -7.07 -9.17
CA ASN A 35 -40.06 -6.49 -10.51
C ASN A 35 -38.78 -6.34 -11.34
N LEU A 36 -38.09 -7.47 -11.57
CA LEU A 36 -36.82 -7.52 -12.29
C LEU A 36 -36.94 -6.97 -13.72
N GLN A 37 -35.91 -6.22 -14.13
CA GLN A 37 -35.68 -5.79 -15.50
C GLN A 37 -34.68 -6.73 -16.20
N GLU A 38 -34.25 -6.37 -17.40
CA GLU A 38 -33.20 -7.11 -18.12
C GLU A 38 -31.87 -7.08 -17.35
N LEU A 39 -31.07 -8.16 -17.46
CA LEU A 39 -29.82 -8.32 -16.72
C LEU A 39 -28.79 -7.21 -16.99
N SER A 40 -28.80 -6.64 -18.19
CA SER A 40 -27.93 -5.54 -18.61
C SER A 40 -28.13 -4.26 -17.78
N VAL A 41 -29.35 -4.02 -17.27
CA VAL A 41 -29.64 -2.89 -16.37
C VAL A 41 -28.82 -3.00 -15.07
N TYR A 42 -28.52 -4.23 -14.66
CA TYR A 42 -27.79 -4.54 -13.44
C TYR A 42 -26.32 -4.88 -13.68
N GLY A 43 -25.84 -4.90 -14.93
CA GLY A 43 -24.51 -5.39 -15.30
C GLY A 43 -24.33 -6.91 -15.13
N LEU A 44 -25.43 -7.67 -15.04
CA LEU A 44 -25.41 -9.13 -14.84
C LEU A 44 -25.37 -9.91 -16.15
N ASP A 45 -25.36 -9.23 -17.30
CA ASP A 45 -25.04 -9.80 -18.61
C ASP A 45 -23.52 -9.91 -18.83
N GLN A 46 -22.73 -9.08 -18.16
CA GLN A 46 -21.25 -9.15 -18.11
C GLN A 46 -20.72 -9.08 -16.66
N PRO A 47 -21.06 -10.06 -15.81
CA PRO A 47 -20.73 -9.99 -14.38
C PRO A 47 -19.29 -10.42 -14.10
N THR A 48 -18.77 -9.96 -12.96
CA THR A 48 -17.64 -10.62 -12.29
C THR A 48 -18.14 -11.90 -11.62
N LYS A 49 -17.40 -13.01 -11.78
CA LYS A 49 -17.80 -14.33 -11.26
C LYS A 49 -16.91 -14.78 -10.11
N GLY A 50 -17.53 -15.21 -9.02
CA GLY A 50 -16.87 -15.91 -7.92
C GLY A 50 -17.41 -17.33 -7.78
N THR A 51 -16.55 -18.34 -7.87
CA THR A 51 -16.96 -19.75 -7.75
C THR A 51 -16.28 -20.41 -6.56
N ALA A 52 -17.07 -21.03 -5.68
CA ALA A 52 -16.56 -21.91 -4.63
C ALA A 52 -16.89 -23.37 -4.92
N HIS A 53 -15.89 -24.23 -4.70
CA HIS A 53 -16.04 -25.69 -4.70
C HIS A 53 -15.96 -26.17 -3.25
N TYR A 54 -17.06 -26.78 -2.77
CA TYR A 54 -17.20 -27.21 -1.40
C TYR A 54 -16.75 -28.67 -1.22
N ALA A 55 -16.41 -29.04 0.01
CA ALA A 55 -15.92 -30.39 0.33
C ALA A 55 -16.96 -31.50 0.11
N ASP A 56 -18.25 -31.15 0.10
CA ASP A 56 -19.35 -32.06 -0.23
C ASP A 56 -19.53 -32.27 -1.75
N GLY A 57 -18.66 -31.66 -2.56
CA GLY A 57 -18.68 -31.72 -4.02
C GLY A 57 -19.63 -30.71 -4.67
N THR A 58 -20.39 -29.93 -3.89
CA THR A 58 -21.23 -28.87 -4.44
C THR A 58 -20.38 -27.70 -4.94
N THR A 59 -20.92 -26.96 -5.90
CA THR A 59 -20.31 -25.75 -6.45
C THR A 59 -21.34 -24.64 -6.43
N LYS A 60 -20.93 -23.45 -5.98
CA LYS A 60 -21.76 -22.25 -6.05
C LYS A 60 -21.01 -21.14 -6.77
N THR A 61 -21.68 -20.51 -7.71
CA THR A 61 -21.17 -19.36 -8.45
C THR A 61 -22.04 -18.14 -8.15
N ILE A 62 -21.41 -17.10 -7.60
CA ILE A 62 -21.99 -15.77 -7.49
C ILE A 62 -21.59 -14.93 -8.71
N LEU A 63 -22.54 -14.18 -9.22
CA LEU A 63 -22.40 -13.17 -10.26
C LEU A 63 -22.55 -11.80 -9.60
N VAL A 64 -21.53 -10.95 -9.73
CA VAL A 64 -21.53 -9.57 -9.23
C VAL A 64 -21.60 -8.64 -10.44
N GLY A 65 -22.66 -7.85 -10.51
CA GLY A 65 -22.88 -6.85 -11.54
C GLY A 65 -22.44 -5.46 -11.09
N ASN A 66 -23.15 -4.44 -11.57
CA ASN A 66 -22.85 -3.03 -11.29
C ASN A 66 -23.15 -2.65 -9.83
N ALA A 67 -22.47 -1.61 -9.35
CA ALA A 67 -22.88 -0.89 -8.16
C ALA A 67 -24.31 -0.35 -8.32
N ALA A 68 -25.12 -0.49 -7.28
CA ALA A 68 -26.45 0.07 -7.20
C ALA A 68 -26.38 1.60 -7.00
N PRO A 69 -27.44 2.35 -7.37
CA PRO A 69 -27.51 3.78 -7.11
C PRO A 69 -27.20 4.10 -5.63
N GLY A 70 -26.24 5.01 -5.42
CA GLY A 70 -25.74 5.37 -4.09
C GLY A 70 -24.49 4.63 -3.63
N GLY A 71 -23.94 3.70 -4.43
CA GLY A 71 -22.59 3.14 -4.25
C GLY A 71 -22.40 2.15 -3.10
N LEU A 72 -23.36 2.04 -2.18
CA LEU A 72 -23.23 1.20 -0.97
C LEU A 72 -23.43 -0.30 -1.20
N ASN A 73 -24.07 -0.69 -2.32
CA ASN A 73 -24.45 -2.07 -2.61
C ASN A 73 -24.18 -2.40 -4.07
N TYR A 74 -24.11 -3.69 -4.38
CA TYR A 74 -23.98 -4.24 -5.72
C TYR A 74 -25.16 -5.15 -6.04
N TYR A 75 -25.52 -5.21 -7.33
CA TYR A 75 -26.47 -6.20 -7.82
C TYR A 75 -25.77 -7.55 -7.96
N CYS A 76 -26.26 -8.55 -7.24
CA CYS A 76 -25.69 -9.89 -7.23
C CYS A 76 -26.76 -10.96 -7.49
N LYS A 77 -26.32 -12.08 -8.07
CA LYS A 77 -27.19 -13.22 -8.37
C LYS A 77 -26.40 -14.52 -8.26
N LEU A 78 -27.05 -15.61 -7.81
CA LEU A 78 -26.49 -16.95 -7.96
C LEU A 78 -26.74 -17.44 -9.39
N GLU A 79 -25.70 -17.99 -10.04
CA GLU A 79 -25.76 -18.40 -11.45
C GLU A 79 -26.87 -19.42 -11.73
N ASP A 80 -27.23 -20.24 -10.74
CA ASP A 80 -28.27 -21.29 -10.81
C ASP A 80 -29.67 -20.84 -10.36
N GLN A 81 -29.87 -19.55 -10.05
CA GLN A 81 -31.15 -19.00 -9.60
C GLN A 81 -31.63 -17.88 -10.52
N ASP A 82 -32.84 -17.35 -10.29
CA ASP A 82 -33.35 -16.20 -11.06
C ASP A 82 -33.38 -14.88 -10.29
N ASP A 83 -33.42 -14.97 -8.95
CA ASP A 83 -33.50 -13.82 -8.07
C ASP A 83 -32.24 -12.94 -8.14
N ILE A 84 -32.45 -11.63 -8.10
CA ILE A 84 -31.38 -10.63 -8.01
C ILE A 84 -31.45 -9.99 -6.63
N TYR A 85 -30.30 -9.77 -6.04
CA TYR A 85 -30.14 -9.25 -4.69
C TYR A 85 -29.27 -8.00 -4.68
N LEU A 86 -29.49 -7.14 -3.69
CA LEU A 86 -28.51 -6.16 -3.24
C LEU A 86 -27.62 -6.81 -2.19
N VAL A 87 -26.31 -6.75 -2.42
CA VAL A 87 -25.28 -7.20 -1.47
C VAL A 87 -24.42 -5.99 -1.13
N SER A 88 -24.02 -5.85 0.14
CA SER A 88 -23.20 -4.71 0.57
C SER A 88 -21.88 -4.65 -0.19
N GLY A 89 -21.40 -3.43 -0.48
CA GLY A 89 -20.09 -3.21 -1.12
C GLY A 89 -18.96 -3.93 -0.37
N THR A 90 -18.96 -3.83 0.96
CA THR A 90 -18.02 -4.53 1.86
C THR A 90 -17.94 -6.05 1.66
N THR A 91 -18.97 -6.66 1.07
CA THR A 91 -19.03 -8.08 0.75
C THR A 91 -18.76 -8.32 -0.74
N ALA A 92 -19.44 -7.58 -1.62
CA ALA A 92 -19.36 -7.76 -3.07
C ALA A 92 -17.98 -7.38 -3.63
N GLU A 93 -17.36 -6.30 -3.16
CA GLU A 93 -16.06 -5.82 -3.64
C GLU A 93 -14.93 -6.82 -3.42
N LYS A 94 -15.08 -7.75 -2.47
CA LYS A 94 -14.11 -8.83 -2.26
C LYS A 94 -13.97 -9.74 -3.48
N PHE A 95 -15.02 -9.88 -4.28
CA PHE A 95 -15.00 -10.60 -5.56
C PHE A 95 -14.42 -9.78 -6.70
N LEU A 96 -14.42 -8.45 -6.57
CA LEU A 96 -13.89 -7.52 -7.56
C LEU A 96 -12.38 -7.28 -7.40
N ARG A 97 -11.80 -7.72 -6.27
CA ARG A 97 -10.35 -7.66 -6.03
C ARG A 97 -9.57 -8.28 -7.18
N SER A 98 -8.65 -7.50 -7.72
CA SER A 98 -7.65 -7.99 -8.65
C SER A 98 -6.70 -8.97 -7.98
N THR A 99 -5.94 -9.72 -8.78
CA THR A 99 -4.89 -10.59 -8.24
C THR A 99 -3.85 -9.79 -7.43
N LEU A 100 -3.48 -8.58 -7.88
CA LEU A 100 -2.47 -7.76 -7.20
C LEU A 100 -2.93 -7.26 -5.83
N ASP A 101 -4.23 -7.18 -5.58
CA ASP A 101 -4.76 -6.79 -4.27
C ASP A 101 -4.39 -7.79 -3.17
N TYR A 102 -4.06 -9.04 -3.51
CA TYR A 102 -3.64 -10.04 -2.53
C TYR A 102 -2.17 -9.92 -2.11
N VAL A 103 -1.41 -8.99 -2.70
CA VAL A 103 -0.04 -8.71 -2.28
C VAL A 103 -0.03 -7.95 -0.96
N ASP A 104 0.88 -8.33 -0.07
CA ASP A 104 1.12 -7.65 1.20
C ASP A 104 1.84 -6.32 0.95
N LEU A 105 1.20 -5.23 1.39
CA LEU A 105 1.66 -3.86 1.24
C LEU A 105 2.59 -3.40 2.38
N SER A 106 2.82 -4.24 3.40
CA SER A 106 3.78 -3.95 4.46
C SER A 106 5.22 -4.02 3.92
N LEU A 107 5.87 -2.87 3.83
CA LEU A 107 7.25 -2.77 3.31
C LEU A 107 8.27 -3.12 4.39
N THR A 108 7.98 -2.77 5.65
CA THR A 108 8.85 -2.96 6.79
C THR A 108 8.07 -3.61 7.93
N SER A 109 8.76 -4.29 8.85
CA SER A 109 8.10 -4.79 10.06
C SER A 109 7.94 -3.66 11.08
N THR A 110 6.88 -3.74 11.89
CA THR A 110 6.73 -2.89 13.07
C THR A 110 7.94 -3.10 13.99
N VAL A 111 8.73 -2.05 14.16
CA VAL A 111 9.93 -2.09 15.00
C VAL A 111 9.57 -1.73 16.43
N GLU A 112 10.07 -2.53 17.38
CA GLU A 112 9.99 -2.20 18.79
C GLU A 112 10.81 -0.95 19.07
N THR A 113 10.21 0.01 19.78
CA THR A 113 10.90 1.20 20.23
C THR A 113 11.52 0.97 21.60
N THR A 114 12.71 1.52 21.83
CA THR A 114 13.33 1.51 23.15
C THR A 114 12.87 2.74 23.92
N THR A 115 12.21 2.53 25.06
CA THR A 115 11.84 3.61 25.96
C THR A 115 12.99 3.92 26.92
N TYR A 116 13.30 5.20 27.09
CA TYR A 116 14.21 5.67 28.13
C TYR A 116 13.61 6.87 28.84
N THR A 117 13.84 6.92 30.15
CA THR A 117 13.40 8.00 31.02
C THR A 117 14.56 8.96 31.24
N THR A 118 14.46 10.17 30.70
CA THR A 118 15.35 11.27 31.08
C THR A 118 14.82 11.90 32.36
N SER A 119 15.59 11.82 33.44
CA SER A 119 15.32 12.57 34.67
C SER A 119 16.06 13.90 34.60
N SER A 120 15.33 15.01 34.52
CA SER A 120 15.92 16.34 34.71
C SER A 120 16.35 16.47 36.18
N SER A 121 17.62 16.81 36.42
CA SER A 121 18.18 17.00 37.76
C SER A 121 17.77 18.32 38.41
N ASP A 122 17.19 19.24 37.63
CA ASP A 122 16.66 20.51 38.13
C ASP A 122 15.15 20.56 37.92
N ASP A 123 14.44 20.58 39.04
CA ASP A 123 13.03 20.95 39.25
C ASP A 123 11.90 20.00 38.79
N THR A 124 11.03 19.68 39.76
CA THR A 124 9.65 19.15 39.66
C THR A 124 9.36 18.00 38.67
N SER A 125 9.30 16.77 39.20
CA SER A 125 8.68 15.52 38.68
C SER A 125 8.00 15.57 37.29
N SER A 126 8.79 15.78 36.24
CA SER A 126 8.41 15.60 34.85
C SER A 126 9.36 14.56 34.26
N SER A 127 9.03 13.28 34.40
CA SER A 127 9.70 12.22 33.63
C SER A 127 9.11 12.18 32.23
N THR A 128 9.88 12.60 31.23
CA THR A 128 9.53 12.37 29.82
C THR A 128 10.00 10.99 29.43
N THR A 129 9.07 10.12 29.03
CA THR A 129 9.39 8.84 28.39
C THR A 129 9.66 9.11 26.92
N ASN A 130 10.93 9.10 26.52
CA ASN A 130 11.30 9.18 25.12
C ASN A 130 11.43 7.77 24.56
N SER A 131 10.98 7.58 23.33
CA SER A 131 10.89 6.29 22.66
C SER A 131 11.55 6.44 21.30
N THR A 132 12.79 6.00 21.15
CA THR A 132 13.51 6.08 19.87
C THR A 132 13.62 4.70 19.23
N LEU A 133 13.79 4.71 17.91
CA LEU A 133 14.10 3.51 17.15
C LEU A 133 15.55 3.11 17.39
N ASN A 134 15.81 1.82 17.55
CA ASN A 134 17.19 1.31 17.61
C ASN A 134 17.81 1.25 16.21
N ILE A 135 18.21 2.41 15.68
CA ILE A 135 18.81 2.56 14.35
C ILE A 135 20.31 2.33 14.45
N SER A 136 20.85 1.41 13.65
CA SER A 136 22.29 1.13 13.57
C SER A 136 22.99 1.89 12.44
N ASN A 137 22.34 1.98 11.28
CA ASN A 137 22.85 2.72 10.12
C ASN A 137 21.71 3.16 9.20
N ILE A 138 21.98 4.21 8.43
CA ILE A 138 21.15 4.65 7.31
C ILE A 138 22.09 5.08 6.18
N THR A 139 21.79 4.69 4.95
CA THR A 139 22.48 5.12 3.74
C THR A 139 21.43 5.62 2.75
N ILE A 140 21.59 6.85 2.27
CA ILE A 140 20.71 7.48 1.29
C ILE A 140 21.55 7.92 0.11
N GLN A 141 21.25 7.42 -1.08
CA GLN A 141 21.79 7.94 -2.32
C GLN A 141 20.63 8.49 -3.14
N ARG A 142 20.66 9.79 -3.42
CA ARG A 142 19.73 10.46 -4.33
C ARG A 142 20.44 10.92 -5.58
N LYS A 143 19.70 11.11 -6.68
CA LYS A 143 20.28 11.53 -7.96
C LYS A 143 20.94 12.91 -7.93
N ASP A 144 20.50 13.81 -7.04
CA ASP A 144 21.04 15.16 -6.86
C ASP A 144 22.29 15.21 -5.97
N LEU A 145 22.62 14.12 -5.26
CA LEU A 145 23.77 14.02 -4.37
C LEU A 145 24.97 13.41 -5.11
N ALA A 146 26.14 14.01 -4.97
CA ALA A 146 27.37 13.53 -5.62
C ALA A 146 27.87 12.19 -5.04
N SER A 147 27.49 11.84 -3.82
CA SER A 147 27.87 10.61 -3.13
C SER A 147 26.78 10.22 -2.11
N PRO A 148 26.74 8.96 -1.66
CA PRO A 148 25.77 8.53 -0.65
C PRO A 148 26.01 9.26 0.67
N VAL A 149 24.92 9.66 1.32
CA VAL A 149 24.93 10.18 2.69
C VAL A 149 24.76 9.01 3.65
N VAL A 150 25.68 8.88 4.60
CA VAL A 150 25.76 7.74 5.53
C VAL A 150 25.67 8.23 6.96
N PHE A 151 24.71 7.67 7.69
CA PHE A 151 24.54 7.84 9.12
C PHE A 151 24.88 6.54 9.83
N THR A 152 25.61 6.65 10.94
CA THR A 152 25.97 5.51 11.79
C THR A 152 25.61 5.80 13.23
N ASN A 153 25.25 4.77 13.98
CA ASN A 153 25.07 4.90 15.42
C ASN A 153 26.43 4.83 16.14
N GLN A 154 26.72 5.83 16.97
CA GLN A 154 27.84 5.84 17.90
C GLN A 154 27.29 6.25 19.27
N ASP A 155 27.48 5.39 20.28
CA ASP A 155 27.02 5.63 21.65
C ASP A 155 25.54 6.08 21.77
N ASN A 156 24.64 5.39 21.02
CA ASN A 156 23.20 5.68 20.94
C ASN A 156 22.85 7.03 20.29
N GLN A 157 23.77 7.64 19.55
CA GLN A 157 23.53 8.86 18.77
C GLN A 157 23.84 8.61 17.29
N LEU A 158 23.00 9.13 16.40
CA LEU A 158 23.32 9.13 14.97
C LEU A 158 24.41 10.17 14.69
N VAL A 159 25.42 9.76 13.93
CA VAL A 159 26.49 10.63 13.46
C VAL A 159 26.61 10.57 11.95
N GLN A 160 26.97 11.70 11.35
CA GLN A 160 27.27 11.88 9.94
C GLN A 160 28.67 12.50 9.81
N ASN A 161 29.56 11.86 9.04
CA ASN A 161 30.95 12.31 8.88
C ASN A 161 31.72 12.54 10.21
N GLY A 162 31.34 11.82 11.28
CA GLY A 162 31.95 11.94 12.61
C GLY A 162 31.32 13.02 13.50
N GLU A 163 30.39 13.80 12.99
CA GLU A 163 29.66 14.82 13.77
C GLU A 163 28.27 14.31 14.16
N PRO A 164 27.77 14.65 15.36
CA PRO A 164 26.40 14.34 15.78
C PRO A 164 25.36 14.94 14.84
N VAL A 165 24.36 14.13 14.48
CA VAL A 165 23.16 14.59 13.78
C VAL A 165 22.28 15.36 14.77
N ASP A 166 21.74 16.50 14.33
CA ASP A 166 20.83 17.29 15.17
C ASP A 166 19.47 16.60 15.39
N ASP A 167 18.77 17.00 16.44
CA ASP A 167 17.51 16.39 16.86
C ASP A 167 16.40 16.48 15.79
N VAL A 168 16.40 17.52 14.94
CA VAL A 168 15.41 17.71 13.89
C VAL A 168 15.62 16.68 12.80
N LEU A 169 16.84 16.57 12.29
CA LEU A 169 17.20 15.58 11.27
C LEU A 169 17.06 14.15 11.81
N SER A 170 17.46 13.90 13.06
CA SER A 170 17.27 12.59 13.71
C SER A 170 15.79 12.20 13.76
N SER A 171 14.92 13.13 14.18
CA SER A 171 13.47 12.90 14.23
C SER A 171 12.86 12.67 12.84
N GLN A 172 13.35 13.38 11.82
CA GLN A 172 12.93 13.16 10.43
C GLN A 172 13.32 11.77 9.92
N LEU A 173 14.52 11.29 10.23
CA LEU A 173 14.98 9.94 9.88
C LEU A 173 14.13 8.86 10.57
N GLU A 174 13.84 9.03 11.86
CA GLU A 174 12.97 8.10 12.60
C GLU A 174 11.53 8.06 12.03
N SER A 175 10.98 9.23 11.72
CA SER A 175 9.67 9.36 11.06
C SER A 175 9.68 8.72 9.66
N ALA A 176 10.76 8.90 8.90
CA ALA A 176 10.91 8.30 7.57
C ALA A 176 10.95 6.76 7.62
N ILE A 177 11.60 6.18 8.62
CA ILE A 177 11.65 4.72 8.83
C ILE A 177 10.28 4.16 9.22
N SER A 178 9.51 4.90 10.02
CA SER A 178 8.22 4.44 10.54
C SER A 178 7.02 4.70 9.61
N SER A 179 7.14 5.61 8.63
CA SER A 179 6.02 6.03 7.76
C SER A 179 5.94 5.32 6.40
N ILE A 180 6.94 4.51 6.04
CA ILE A 180 6.99 3.85 4.74
C ILE A 180 5.90 2.77 4.60
N THR A 181 4.89 3.05 3.77
CA THR A 181 3.78 2.14 3.49
C THR A 181 3.42 2.18 2.01
N ALA A 182 3.15 1.02 1.41
CA ALA A 182 2.64 0.96 0.05
C ALA A 182 1.13 1.20 0.02
N SER A 183 0.66 1.96 -0.97
CA SER A 183 -0.77 2.16 -1.23
C SER A 183 -1.34 1.06 -2.13
N SER A 184 -0.54 0.55 -3.08
CA SER A 184 -0.95 -0.54 -3.98
C SER A 184 0.26 -1.25 -4.58
N THR A 185 -0.03 -2.29 -5.37
CA THR A 185 0.96 -3.02 -6.18
C THR A 185 0.56 -2.91 -7.64
N VAL A 186 1.53 -2.67 -8.53
CA VAL A 186 1.30 -2.59 -9.99
C VAL A 186 1.89 -3.76 -10.77
N ALA A 187 2.88 -4.45 -10.20
CA ALA A 187 3.48 -5.61 -10.84
C ALA A 187 4.08 -6.57 -9.81
N VAL A 188 3.97 -7.85 -10.09
CA VAL A 188 4.76 -8.93 -9.48
C VAL A 188 5.56 -9.58 -10.59
N SER A 189 6.82 -9.86 -10.31
CA SER A 189 7.81 -10.34 -11.29
C SER A 189 7.89 -9.45 -12.53
N PRO A 190 8.10 -8.12 -12.38
CA PRO A 190 8.18 -7.20 -13.51
C PRO A 190 9.29 -7.60 -14.47
N THR A 191 8.95 -7.59 -15.77
CA THR A 191 9.91 -7.76 -16.85
C THR A 191 10.94 -6.62 -16.85
N SER A 192 12.09 -6.81 -17.50
CA SER A 192 13.10 -5.75 -17.64
C SER A 192 12.54 -4.48 -18.30
N ALA A 193 11.62 -4.62 -19.27
CA ALA A 193 10.97 -3.49 -19.91
C ALA A 193 10.11 -2.69 -18.92
N GLN A 194 9.31 -3.39 -18.10
CA GLN A 194 8.51 -2.75 -17.03
C GLN A 194 9.40 -2.08 -15.99
N ARG A 195 10.53 -2.69 -15.60
CA ARG A 195 11.45 -2.06 -14.65
C ARG A 195 12.04 -0.76 -15.18
N SER A 196 12.34 -0.73 -16.48
CA SER A 196 12.81 0.47 -17.17
C SER A 196 11.72 1.55 -17.19
N GLU A 197 10.47 1.17 -17.53
CA GLU A 197 9.30 2.05 -17.53
C GLU A 197 9.05 2.67 -16.14
N TYR A 198 9.16 1.86 -15.09
CA TYR A 198 9.02 2.30 -13.70
C TYR A 198 10.24 3.09 -13.19
N GLY A 199 11.30 3.25 -13.99
CA GLY A 199 12.45 4.10 -13.68
C GLY A 199 13.50 3.47 -12.79
N PHE A 200 13.58 2.13 -12.70
CA PHE A 200 14.57 1.46 -11.86
C PHE A 200 15.97 1.38 -12.50
N ASP A 201 16.09 1.62 -13.81
CA ASP A 201 17.40 1.73 -14.49
C ASP A 201 18.11 3.07 -14.19
N ASP A 202 17.34 4.10 -13.80
CA ASP A 202 17.81 5.44 -13.45
C ASP A 202 17.03 5.97 -12.23
N PRO A 203 17.25 5.36 -11.06
CA PRO A 203 16.41 5.58 -9.89
C PRO A 203 16.55 6.99 -9.34
N LYS A 204 15.47 7.50 -8.74
CA LYS A 204 15.47 8.79 -8.04
C LYS A 204 16.29 8.73 -6.77
N ALA A 205 16.17 7.62 -6.04
CA ALA A 205 16.98 7.34 -4.87
C ALA A 205 17.08 5.84 -4.58
N THR A 206 18.11 5.47 -3.82
CA THR A 206 18.21 4.20 -3.10
C THR A 206 18.40 4.50 -1.63
N VAL A 207 17.73 3.73 -0.78
CA VAL A 207 17.78 3.90 0.68
C VAL A 207 18.00 2.53 1.29
N SER A 208 18.95 2.45 2.23
CA SER A 208 19.12 1.29 3.08
C SER A 208 19.25 1.74 4.53
N TYR A 209 18.62 1.03 5.46
CA TYR A 209 18.80 1.27 6.87
C TYR A 209 18.72 -0.03 7.66
N THR A 210 19.38 -0.05 8.81
CA THR A 210 19.32 -1.14 9.76
C THR A 210 18.68 -0.65 11.04
N VAL A 211 17.57 -1.29 11.42
CA VAL A 211 16.83 -0.98 12.64
C VAL A 211 16.53 -2.28 13.39
N SER A 212 16.81 -2.31 14.69
CA SER A 212 16.64 -3.49 15.56
C SER A 212 17.28 -4.76 14.97
N GLY A 213 18.46 -4.62 14.35
CA GLY A 213 19.21 -5.72 13.73
C GLY A 213 18.69 -6.21 12.38
N THR A 214 17.62 -5.61 11.84
CA THR A 214 17.09 -5.95 10.51
C THR A 214 17.42 -4.85 9.51
N THR A 215 18.02 -5.24 8.39
CA THR A 215 18.32 -4.32 7.28
C THR A 215 17.17 -4.31 6.27
N TYR A 216 16.71 -3.12 5.95
CA TYR A 216 15.79 -2.86 4.85
C TYR A 216 16.52 -2.06 3.78
N SER A 217 16.19 -2.34 2.52
CA SER A 217 16.77 -1.67 1.37
C SER A 217 15.70 -1.55 0.30
N PHE A 218 15.60 -0.38 -0.33
CA PHE A 218 14.63 -0.15 -1.39
C PHE A 218 15.12 0.89 -2.39
N THR A 219 14.60 0.77 -3.60
CA THR A 219 14.87 1.66 -4.73
C THR A 219 13.60 2.41 -5.08
N ILE A 220 13.72 3.73 -5.26
CA ILE A 220 12.63 4.63 -5.66
C ILE A 220 12.81 4.97 -7.15
N GLY A 221 11.83 4.58 -7.95
CA GLY A 221 11.78 4.83 -9.39
C GLY A 221 11.06 6.14 -9.75
N ASN A 222 10.38 6.13 -10.89
CA ASN A 222 9.65 7.28 -11.41
C ASN A 222 8.50 7.72 -10.49
N GLY A 223 8.24 9.03 -10.52
CA GLY A 223 7.11 9.63 -9.83
C GLY A 223 5.84 9.53 -10.67
N LEU A 224 4.71 9.48 -9.99
CA LEU A 224 3.37 9.37 -10.54
C LEU A 224 2.57 10.63 -10.23
N THR A 225 1.91 11.18 -11.23
CA THR A 225 0.88 12.20 -11.08
C THR A 225 -0.45 11.56 -10.70
N GLU A 226 -1.43 12.38 -10.30
CA GLU A 226 -2.78 11.92 -9.95
C GLU A 226 -3.42 11.07 -11.06
N ALA A 227 -3.25 11.48 -12.32
CA ALA A 227 -3.83 10.81 -13.48
C ALA A 227 -3.18 9.45 -13.82
N GLU A 228 -2.01 9.16 -13.24
CA GLU A 228 -1.27 7.91 -13.45
C GLU A 228 -1.45 6.94 -12.28
N LEU A 229 -2.06 7.39 -11.18
CA LEU A 229 -2.42 6.49 -10.08
C LEU A 229 -3.51 5.53 -10.58
N PRO A 230 -3.46 4.24 -10.18
CA PRO A 230 -4.58 3.34 -10.42
C PRO A 230 -5.83 3.95 -9.79
N GLU A 231 -6.93 3.98 -10.54
CA GLU A 231 -8.21 4.50 -10.09
C GLU A 231 -8.54 3.90 -8.72
N GLN A 232 -8.48 4.73 -7.67
CA GLN A 232 -9.11 4.42 -6.41
C GLN A 232 -10.59 4.66 -6.65
N GLU A 233 -11.47 3.74 -6.26
CA GLU A 233 -12.90 4.08 -6.17
C GLU A 233 -13.03 5.20 -5.13
N THR A 234 -13.06 6.44 -5.60
CA THR A 234 -13.38 7.59 -4.77
C THR A 234 -14.88 7.57 -4.55
N ASP A 235 -15.31 7.61 -3.30
CA ASP A 235 -16.63 8.14 -2.96
C ASP A 235 -16.82 9.45 -3.75
N GLU A 236 -17.84 9.50 -4.61
CA GLU A 236 -18.17 10.69 -5.39
C GLU A 236 -18.59 11.81 -4.45
N ASP A 237 -17.63 12.56 -3.91
CA ASP A 237 -17.83 13.89 -3.36
C ASP A 237 -16.52 14.70 -3.37
N SER A 238 -15.92 14.83 -4.56
CA SER A 238 -14.96 15.90 -4.82
C SER A 238 -15.03 16.37 -6.27
N HIS A 239 -16.09 17.10 -6.59
CA HIS A 239 -16.06 17.96 -7.77
C HIS A 239 -15.13 19.15 -7.49
N SER A 240 -13.88 19.06 -7.94
CA SER A 240 -13.06 20.23 -8.21
C SER A 240 -12.68 20.26 -9.68
N SER A 241 -13.55 20.85 -10.48
CA SER A 241 -13.22 21.31 -11.81
C SER A 241 -12.34 22.55 -11.71
N SER A 242 -11.11 22.49 -12.22
CA SER A 242 -10.45 23.69 -12.72
C SER A 242 -9.69 23.40 -14.01
N SER A 243 -10.21 23.97 -15.09
CA SER A 243 -9.50 24.19 -16.34
C SER A 243 -8.65 25.45 -16.18
N THR A 244 -7.33 25.32 -16.22
CA THR A 244 -6.45 26.44 -16.56
C THR A 244 -5.21 25.89 -17.25
N SER A 245 -5.14 26.11 -18.56
CA SER A 245 -3.93 25.98 -19.36
C SER A 245 -2.92 27.05 -18.95
N SER A 246 -2.01 26.65 -18.08
CA SER A 246 -0.68 27.21 -17.89
C SER A 246 0.27 26.00 -17.94
N SER A 247 1.54 26.17 -18.31
CA SER A 247 2.55 25.09 -18.29
C SER A 247 2.92 24.68 -16.86
N SER A 248 1.90 24.29 -16.09
CA SER A 248 1.95 23.85 -14.71
C SER A 248 2.53 22.45 -14.70
N ILE A 249 3.66 22.27 -14.04
CA ILE A 249 4.18 20.93 -13.73
C ILE A 249 3.12 20.25 -12.87
N THR A 250 2.50 19.19 -13.37
CA THR A 250 1.54 18.39 -12.60
C THR A 250 2.26 17.82 -11.38
N PRO A 251 1.74 18.03 -10.16
CA PRO A 251 2.43 17.59 -8.96
C PRO A 251 2.52 16.07 -8.91
N ILE A 252 3.71 15.55 -8.58
CA ILE A 252 3.89 14.15 -8.22
C ILE A 252 3.15 13.87 -6.90
N LYS A 253 2.51 12.70 -6.84
CA LYS A 253 1.67 12.20 -5.75
C LYS A 253 2.22 10.92 -5.13
N ALA A 254 2.84 10.07 -5.94
CA ALA A 254 3.43 8.81 -5.49
C ALA A 254 4.69 8.47 -6.30
N TYR A 255 5.36 7.39 -5.93
CA TYR A 255 6.49 6.84 -6.66
C TYR A 255 6.38 5.32 -6.76
N TYR A 256 6.97 4.76 -7.81
CA TYR A 256 7.24 3.33 -7.86
C TYR A 256 8.37 2.96 -6.90
N VAL A 257 8.19 1.92 -6.10
CA VAL A 257 9.20 1.45 -5.13
C VAL A 257 9.37 -0.07 -5.23
N MET A 258 10.62 -0.53 -5.20
CA MET A 258 10.96 -1.94 -5.05
C MET A 258 11.81 -2.15 -3.80
N MET A 259 11.40 -3.09 -2.95
CA MET A 259 12.22 -3.55 -1.83
C MET A 259 13.26 -4.57 -2.32
N GLU A 260 14.46 -4.50 -1.79
CA GLU A 260 15.47 -5.54 -2.03
C GLU A 260 14.97 -6.90 -1.53
N GLY A 261 15.18 -7.94 -2.33
CA GLY A 261 14.69 -9.30 -2.03
C GLY A 261 13.20 -9.52 -2.27
N ARG A 262 12.45 -8.54 -2.79
CA ARG A 262 11.05 -8.72 -3.22
C ARG A 262 10.92 -8.38 -4.70
N ASP A 263 10.37 -9.31 -5.46
CA ASP A 263 10.16 -9.10 -6.89
C ASP A 263 8.81 -8.44 -7.19
N VAL A 264 8.58 -7.27 -6.58
CA VAL A 264 7.28 -6.59 -6.56
C VAL A 264 7.48 -5.08 -6.73
N VAL A 265 6.66 -4.46 -7.57
CA VAL A 265 6.62 -3.01 -7.76
C VAL A 265 5.41 -2.45 -7.03
N TYR A 266 5.71 -1.66 -6.01
CA TYR A 266 4.73 -0.97 -5.18
C TYR A 266 4.52 0.46 -5.66
N ILE A 267 3.33 1.00 -5.42
CA ILE A 267 3.11 2.44 -5.40
C ILE A 267 3.18 2.89 -3.94
N VAL A 268 4.00 3.90 -3.68
CA VAL A 268 4.18 4.49 -2.35
C VAL A 268 3.89 5.98 -2.44
N SER A 269 3.01 6.48 -1.55
CA SER A 269 2.71 7.91 -1.48
C SER A 269 3.99 8.72 -1.30
N LYS A 270 4.09 9.88 -1.95
CA LYS A 270 5.21 10.80 -1.74
C LYS A 270 5.38 11.18 -0.27
N ASP A 271 4.27 11.23 0.49
CA ASP A 271 4.26 11.66 1.89
C ASP A 271 4.91 10.59 2.80
N SER A 272 4.95 9.33 2.34
CA SER A 272 5.70 8.23 2.95
C SER A 272 7.16 8.17 2.49
N LEU A 273 7.62 9.13 1.66
CA LEU A 273 8.97 9.17 1.10
C LEU A 273 9.70 10.51 1.38
N PRO A 274 9.78 10.97 2.65
CA PRO A 274 10.56 12.17 2.98
C PRO A 274 12.05 12.03 2.60
N TRP A 275 12.53 10.80 2.40
CA TRP A 275 13.85 10.45 1.84
C TRP A 275 14.23 11.25 0.59
N LEU A 276 13.27 11.61 -0.24
CA LEU A 276 13.50 12.33 -1.50
C LEU A 276 13.76 13.83 -1.30
N THR A 277 13.30 14.41 -0.20
CA THR A 277 13.26 15.87 0.00
C THR A 277 13.92 16.35 1.30
N MET A 278 14.29 15.42 2.19
CA MET A 278 15.02 15.71 3.42
C MET A 278 16.29 16.51 3.11
N ASP A 279 16.60 17.51 3.95
CA ASP A 279 17.85 18.25 3.81
C ASP A 279 18.98 17.37 4.35
N LEU A 280 19.91 17.01 3.47
CA LEU A 280 21.04 16.13 3.76
C LEU A 280 22.30 16.96 3.47
N GLN A 281 22.71 17.77 4.45
CA GLN A 281 23.92 18.61 4.37
C GLN A 281 25.18 17.83 4.74
#